data_AF-A0A7S1DGY3-F1
#
_entry.id   AF-A0A7S1DGY3-F1
#
_cell.length_a   1.000
_cell.length_b   1.000
_cell.length_c   1.000
_cell.angle_alpha   90.00
_cell.angle_beta   90.00
_cell.angle_gamma   90.00
#
_symmetry.space_group_name_H-M   'P 1'
#
loop_
_entity.id
_entity.type
_entity.pdbx_description
1 polymer ?
#
loop_
_entity_poly.entity_id
_entity_poly.type
_entity_poly.pdbx_seq_one_letter_code
_entity_poly.pdbx_strand_id
1 'polypeptide(L)'
;EPVIRFANMLRGLGAKSSSGQNRIQNLDSNDDALGQSPLLAPSVFNFYSPGYRPAGPIAAQGWVAPEFQISGETAVAGSLNFFANLFGSGGYGWPEQHRLNLDLASLAALDTKALLDRLDLLFFNLGMSASTRERLTTLLGAIDSKADSVKAALIVT
;
A
#
# COMPACT_ATOMS: atom_id res chain seq x y z
N GLU A 1 2.44 -6.19 7.58
CA GLU A 1 3.11 -5.01 8.16
C GLU A 1 2.92 -3.77 7.27
N PRO A 2 2.31 -2.69 7.78
CA PRO A 2 2.00 -1.47 7.03
C PRO A 2 3.20 -0.81 6.33
N VAL A 3 4.33 -0.64 7.04
CA VAL A 3 5.53 0.02 6.48
C VAL A 3 6.14 -0.79 5.32
N ILE A 4 6.13 -2.13 5.41
CA ILE A 4 6.62 -2.99 4.33
C ILE A 4 5.72 -2.89 3.10
N ARG A 5 4.39 -2.83 3.27
CA ARG A 5 3.46 -2.57 2.16
C ARG A 5 3.79 -1.24 1.48
N PHE A 6 3.98 -0.18 2.26
CA PHE A 6 4.37 1.13 1.72
C PHE A 6 5.70 1.08 0.96
N ALA A 7 6.74 0.47 1.54
CA ALA A 7 8.03 0.31 0.89
C ALA A 7 7.96 -0.49 -0.42
N ASN A 8 7.14 -1.55 -0.46
CA ASN A 8 6.89 -2.33 -1.67
C ASN A 8 6.17 -1.52 -2.75
N MET A 9 5.18 -0.71 -2.37
CA MET A 9 4.48 0.20 -3.30
C MET A 9 5.45 1.23 -3.90
N LEU A 10 6.25 1.89 -3.05
CA LEU A 10 7.27 2.84 -3.50
C LEU A 10 8.25 2.19 -4.48
N ARG A 11 8.76 1.00 -4.15
CA ARG A 11 9.71 0.27 -5.01
C ARG A 11 9.06 -0.17 -6.32
N GLY A 12 7.86 -0.75 -6.27
CA GLY A 12 7.15 -1.27 -7.44
C GLY A 12 6.76 -0.17 -8.43
N LEU A 13 6.50 1.03 -7.94
CA LEU A 13 6.12 2.21 -8.73
C LEU A 13 7.30 3.14 -9.03
N GLY A 14 8.53 2.66 -8.84
CA GLY A 14 9.74 3.39 -9.22
C GLY A 14 9.91 4.72 -8.50
N ALA A 15 9.41 4.84 -7.26
CA ALA A 15 9.42 6.08 -6.51
C ALA A 15 10.85 6.61 -6.30
N LYS A 16 11.09 7.88 -6.68
CA LYS A 16 12.42 8.51 -6.60
C LYS A 16 12.32 9.96 -6.15
N SER A 17 13.34 10.41 -5.43
CA SER A 17 13.57 11.83 -5.17
C SER A 17 14.64 12.38 -6.11
N SER A 18 14.56 13.68 -6.42
CA SER A 18 15.53 14.33 -7.30
C SER A 18 16.90 14.54 -6.64
N SER A 19 16.93 14.69 -5.32
CA SER A 19 18.17 14.80 -4.54
C SER A 19 18.86 13.45 -4.26
N GLY A 20 18.19 12.33 -4.49
CA GLY A 20 18.63 11.00 -4.03
C GLY A 20 18.48 10.76 -2.52
N GLN A 21 18.05 11.77 -1.75
CA GLN A 21 17.68 11.64 -0.35
C GLN A 21 16.16 11.57 -0.22
N ASN A 22 15.65 10.69 0.64
CA ASN A 22 14.23 10.49 0.82
C ASN A 22 13.81 10.98 2.21
N ARG A 23 12.80 11.85 2.28
CA ARG A 23 12.26 12.32 3.56
C ARG A 23 10.93 11.64 3.86
N ILE A 24 11.01 10.47 4.49
CA ILE A 24 9.86 9.80 5.10
C ILE A 24 9.66 10.38 6.50
N GLN A 25 8.45 10.86 6.82
CA GLN A 25 8.14 11.50 8.10
C GLN A 25 7.44 10.52 9.04
N ASN A 26 6.80 11.04 10.07
CA ASN A 26 6.00 10.26 11.00
C ASN A 26 4.83 9.58 10.25
N LEU A 27 4.64 8.29 10.50
CA LEU A 27 3.60 7.40 9.96
C LEU A 27 2.76 6.73 11.07
N ASP A 28 2.85 7.18 12.32
CA ASP A 28 2.27 6.56 13.53
C ASP A 28 0.77 6.75 13.70
N SER A 29 0.19 7.73 12.99
CA SER A 29 -1.25 7.99 13.06
C SER A 29 -2.04 6.81 12.49
N ASN A 30 -3.05 6.36 13.24
CA ASN A 30 -3.99 5.33 12.77
C ASN A 30 -5.11 5.91 11.89
N ASP A 31 -5.32 7.23 11.92
CA ASP A 31 -6.47 7.87 11.27
C ASP A 31 -6.19 8.24 9.80
N ASP A 32 -4.93 8.57 9.51
CA ASP A 32 -4.50 9.10 8.21
C ASP A 32 -3.10 8.64 7.77
N ALA A 33 -2.45 7.76 8.53
CA ALA A 33 -1.15 7.17 8.20
C ALA A 33 -1.15 5.64 8.31
N LEU A 34 -0.02 5.04 8.72
CA LEU A 34 0.19 3.59 8.72
C LEU A 34 0.08 2.95 10.10
N GLY A 35 -0.15 3.74 11.16
CA GLY A 35 -0.10 3.24 12.54
C GLY A 35 1.29 2.73 12.97
N GLN A 36 2.33 3.03 12.19
CA GLN A 36 3.67 2.47 12.36
C GLN A 36 4.74 3.33 11.68
N SER A 37 5.63 3.97 12.46
CA SER A 37 6.85 4.59 11.92
C SER A 37 8.07 3.69 12.07
N PRO A 38 8.98 3.65 11.07
CA PRO A 38 10.31 3.08 11.26
C PRO A 38 11.01 3.67 12.49
N LEU A 39 11.72 2.80 13.24
CA LEU A 39 12.48 3.16 14.44
C LEU A 39 11.65 3.64 15.65
N LEU A 40 10.32 3.51 15.62
CA LEU A 40 9.45 3.86 16.74
C LEU A 40 8.74 2.66 17.38
N ALA A 41 9.47 1.55 17.52
CA ALA A 41 8.96 0.37 18.22
C ALA A 41 8.63 0.69 19.69
N PRO A 42 7.41 0.41 20.18
CA PRO A 42 7.02 0.67 21.57
C PRO A 42 7.58 -0.36 22.56
N SER A 43 8.16 -1.46 22.08
CA SER A 43 8.67 -2.56 22.90
C SER A 43 9.86 -3.26 22.25
N VAL A 44 10.56 -4.11 23.01
CA VAL A 44 11.62 -4.99 22.50
C VAL A 44 11.10 -6.07 21.53
N PHE A 45 9.79 -6.28 21.49
CA PHE A 45 9.12 -7.19 20.55
C PHE A 45 8.62 -6.46 19.29
N ASN A 46 9.06 -5.22 19.08
CA ASN A 46 8.59 -4.35 18.00
C ASN A 46 7.14 -3.84 18.26
N PHE A 47 6.32 -3.70 17.21
CA PHE A 47 4.95 -3.15 17.27
C PHE A 47 3.88 -4.14 17.73
N TYR A 48 4.17 -5.44 17.73
CA TYR A 48 3.20 -6.48 18.01
C TYR A 48 3.85 -7.70 18.67
N SER A 49 3.07 -8.45 19.44
CA SER A 49 3.52 -9.67 20.10
C SER A 49 3.71 -10.79 19.06
N PRO A 50 4.85 -11.52 19.07
CA PRO A 50 5.05 -12.71 18.24
C PRO A 50 3.99 -13.80 18.46
N GLY A 51 3.34 -13.79 19.64
CA GLY A 51 2.30 -14.73 20.01
C GLY A 51 0.87 -14.20 19.82
N TYR A 52 0.67 -13.04 19.18
CA TYR A 52 -0.67 -12.50 18.99
C TYR A 52 -1.52 -13.39 18.07
N ARG A 53 -2.73 -13.66 18.53
CA ARG A 53 -3.69 -14.58 17.91
C ARG A 53 -5.07 -13.95 17.95
N PRO A 54 -5.57 -13.35 16.86
CA PRO A 54 -6.93 -12.84 16.83
C PRO A 54 -7.92 -14.01 16.94
N ALA A 55 -9.04 -13.77 17.60
CA ALA A 55 -10.12 -14.75 17.72
C ALA A 55 -10.66 -15.13 16.32
N GLY A 56 -11.14 -16.37 16.18
CA GLY A 56 -11.69 -16.88 14.93
C GLY A 56 -10.80 -17.94 14.25
N PRO A 57 -10.85 -18.06 12.91
CA PRO A 57 -10.21 -19.15 12.17
C PRO A 57 -8.71 -19.32 12.44
N ILE A 58 -7.98 -18.20 12.60
CA ILE A 58 -6.54 -18.20 12.88
C ILE A 58 -6.26 -18.88 14.22
N ALA A 59 -6.93 -18.42 15.29
CA ALA A 59 -6.77 -19.03 16.61
C ALA A 59 -7.23 -20.50 16.64
N ALA A 60 -8.32 -20.84 15.94
CA ALA A 60 -8.86 -22.20 15.87
C ALA A 60 -7.91 -23.20 15.20
N GLN A 61 -7.10 -22.74 14.24
CA GLN A 61 -6.11 -23.58 13.54
C GLN A 61 -4.76 -23.66 14.24
N GLY A 62 -4.60 -23.07 15.43
CA GLY A 62 -3.30 -23.09 16.11
C GLY A 62 -2.35 -21.97 15.68
N TRP A 63 -2.73 -21.14 14.71
CA TRP A 63 -1.84 -20.18 14.06
C TRP A 63 -1.74 -18.84 14.81
N VAL A 64 -0.67 -18.10 14.52
CA VAL A 64 -0.43 -16.72 14.99
C VAL A 64 -0.52 -15.76 13.81
N ALA A 65 -0.93 -14.52 14.08
CA ALA A 65 -0.95 -13.44 13.09
C ALA A 65 -0.49 -12.13 13.75
N PRO A 66 0.81 -12.01 14.08
CA PRO A 66 1.32 -10.90 14.89
C PRO A 66 0.93 -9.51 14.37
N GLU A 67 1.05 -9.28 13.06
CA GLU A 67 0.77 -8.00 12.40
C GLU A 67 -0.70 -7.57 12.52
N PHE A 68 -1.62 -8.51 12.76
CA PHE A 68 -3.04 -8.18 12.92
C PHE A 68 -3.32 -7.46 14.25
N GLN A 69 -2.40 -7.51 15.22
CA GLN A 69 -2.55 -6.79 16.48
C GLN A 69 -2.68 -5.27 16.29
N ILE A 70 -2.03 -4.73 15.26
CA ILE A 70 -2.04 -3.29 14.93
C ILE A 70 -2.97 -2.97 13.76
N SER A 71 -3.73 -3.94 13.26
CA SER A 71 -4.62 -3.79 12.09
C SER A 71 -6.09 -3.65 12.52
N GLY A 72 -6.38 -2.75 13.46
CA GLY A 72 -7.74 -2.46 13.92
C GLY A 72 -8.58 -1.69 12.89
N GLU A 73 -9.88 -1.53 13.16
CA GLU A 73 -10.82 -0.87 12.25
C GLU A 73 -10.35 0.52 11.80
N THR A 74 -9.92 1.35 12.76
CA THR A 74 -9.37 2.69 12.48
C THR A 74 -8.14 2.62 11.59
N ALA A 75 -7.19 1.72 11.91
CA ALA A 75 -5.95 1.57 11.14
C ALA A 75 -6.21 1.12 9.71
N VAL A 76 -7.22 0.28 9.47
CA VAL A 76 -7.62 -0.11 8.10
C VAL A 76 -8.14 1.09 7.33
N ALA A 77 -9.04 1.88 7.92
CA ALA A 77 -9.55 3.10 7.30
C ALA A 77 -8.44 4.14 7.05
N GLY A 78 -7.56 4.37 8.02
CA GLY A 78 -6.43 5.28 7.88
C GLY A 78 -5.44 4.84 6.82
N SER A 79 -5.18 3.53 6.71
CA SER A 79 -4.31 3.02 5.64
C SER A 79 -4.87 3.28 4.24
N LEU A 80 -6.20 3.15 4.06
CA LEU A 80 -6.85 3.47 2.79
C LEU A 80 -6.72 4.97 2.47
N ASN A 81 -6.93 5.83 3.46
CA ASN A 81 -6.74 7.28 3.31
C ASN A 81 -5.30 7.63 2.94
N PHE A 82 -4.33 6.99 3.60
CA PHE A 82 -2.90 7.18 3.33
C PHE A 82 -2.55 6.82 1.88
N PHE A 83 -2.98 5.65 1.40
CA PHE A 83 -2.69 5.23 0.02
C PHE A 83 -3.45 6.08 -1.00
N ALA A 84 -4.70 6.47 -0.71
CA ALA A 84 -5.43 7.41 -1.55
C ALA A 84 -4.69 8.76 -1.68
N ASN A 85 -4.15 9.29 -0.58
CA ASN A 85 -3.34 10.51 -0.60
C ASN A 85 -2.02 10.33 -1.36
N LEU A 86 -1.32 9.21 -1.12
CA LEU A 86 -0.06 8.86 -1.80
C LEU A 86 -0.23 8.86 -3.32
N PHE A 87 -1.23 8.16 -3.84
CA PHE A 87 -1.48 8.06 -5.28
C PHE A 87 -2.13 9.33 -5.85
N GLY A 88 -3.01 9.98 -5.09
CA GLY A 88 -3.65 11.24 -5.47
C GLY A 88 -2.64 12.37 -5.66
N SER A 89 -1.69 12.50 -4.73
CA SER A 89 -0.63 13.51 -4.76
C SER A 89 0.61 13.09 -5.57
N GLY A 90 0.62 11.87 -6.11
CA GLY A 90 1.71 11.34 -6.95
C GLY A 90 3.03 11.06 -6.22
N GLY A 91 3.02 11.01 -4.88
CA GLY A 91 4.24 10.83 -4.10
C GLY A 91 4.09 11.10 -2.62
N TYR A 92 5.19 10.95 -1.88
CA TYR A 92 5.23 11.19 -0.44
C TYR A 92 6.42 12.05 -0.04
N GLY A 93 6.20 12.92 0.94
CA GLY A 93 7.24 13.71 1.58
C GLY A 93 7.38 15.12 1.03
N TRP A 94 8.23 15.87 1.73
CA TRP A 94 8.60 17.26 1.46
C TRP A 94 9.94 17.55 2.16
N PRO A 95 10.70 18.59 1.76
CA PRO A 95 10.48 19.47 0.60
C PRO A 95 10.66 18.73 -0.74
N GLU A 96 10.29 19.36 -1.85
CA GLU A 96 10.15 18.72 -3.17
C GLU A 96 11.40 17.95 -3.63
N GLN A 97 12.60 18.47 -3.34
CA GLN A 97 13.84 17.78 -3.70
C GLN A 97 14.02 16.43 -3.00
N HIS A 98 13.38 16.22 -1.84
CA HIS A 98 13.42 14.99 -1.05
C HIS A 98 12.12 14.18 -1.14
N ARG A 99 11.13 14.67 -1.90
CA ARG A 99 9.85 14.00 -2.12
C ARG A 99 10.08 12.76 -2.98
N LEU A 100 9.49 11.64 -2.56
CA LEU A 100 9.44 10.40 -3.32
C LEU A 100 8.30 10.50 -4.34
N ASN A 101 8.64 10.79 -5.58
CA ASN A 101 7.68 10.92 -6.68
C ASN A 101 7.49 9.57 -7.38
N LEU A 102 6.24 9.14 -7.54
CA LEU A 102 5.87 7.87 -8.18
C LEU A 102 5.94 7.98 -9.70
N ASP A 103 6.38 6.92 -10.38
CA ASP A 103 6.21 6.78 -11.82
C ASP A 103 4.91 6.04 -12.13
N LEU A 104 3.83 6.81 -12.32
CA LEU A 104 2.54 6.28 -12.76
C LEU A 104 2.34 6.39 -14.28
N ALA A 105 3.20 7.13 -14.97
CA ALA A 105 3.08 7.36 -16.41
C ALA A 105 3.31 6.05 -17.19
N SER A 106 4.28 5.25 -16.75
CA SER A 106 4.54 3.93 -17.33
C SER A 106 3.35 2.98 -17.20
N LEU A 107 2.59 3.04 -16.10
CA LEU A 107 1.35 2.26 -15.92
C LEU A 107 0.19 2.83 -16.75
N ALA A 108 0.05 4.15 -16.81
CA ALA A 108 -1.02 4.79 -17.58
C ALA A 108 -0.88 4.56 -19.10
N ALA A 109 0.33 4.33 -19.59
CA ALA A 109 0.59 4.00 -21.00
C ALA A 109 0.14 2.58 -21.40
N LEU A 110 -0.16 1.69 -20.44
CA LEU A 110 -0.55 0.31 -20.71
C LEU A 110 -2.04 0.18 -21.05
N ASP A 111 -2.37 -0.77 -21.93
CA ASP A 111 -3.76 -1.20 -22.06
C ASP A 111 -4.27 -1.90 -20.79
N THR A 112 -5.58 -2.14 -20.69
CA THR A 112 -6.19 -2.74 -19.49
C THR A 112 -5.62 -4.11 -19.15
N LYS A 113 -5.36 -4.97 -20.14
CA LYS A 113 -4.85 -6.32 -19.90
C LYS A 113 -3.41 -6.26 -19.38
N ALA A 114 -2.55 -5.50 -20.06
CA ALA A 114 -1.16 -5.32 -19.69
C ALA A 114 -1.01 -4.62 -18.33
N LEU A 115 -1.90 -3.67 -18.00
CA LEU A 115 -1.94 -3.05 -16.68
C LEU A 115 -2.25 -4.08 -15.59
N LEU A 116 -3.27 -4.92 -15.78
CA LEU A 116 -3.62 -5.96 -14.80
C LEU A 116 -2.50 -6.98 -14.63
N ASP A 117 -1.87 -7.42 -15.72
CA ASP A 117 -0.72 -8.33 -15.67
C ASP A 117 0.46 -7.69 -14.93
N ARG A 118 0.67 -6.38 -15.10
CA ARG A 118 1.72 -5.64 -14.39
C ARG A 118 1.42 -5.50 -12.90
N LEU A 119 0.17 -5.20 -12.53
CA LEU A 119 -0.24 -5.12 -11.11
C LEU A 119 -0.15 -6.49 -10.42
N ASP A 120 -0.51 -7.57 -11.13
CA ASP A 120 -0.39 -8.94 -10.63
C ASP A 120 1.07 -9.30 -10.31
N LEU A 121 1.98 -8.98 -11.23
CA LEU A 121 3.42 -9.15 -11.01
C LEU A 121 3.95 -8.32 -9.83
N LEU A 122 3.53 -7.05 -9.72
CA LEU A 122 4.07 -6.13 -8.72
C LEU A 122 3.56 -6.38 -7.30
N PHE A 123 2.26 -6.68 -7.15
CA PHE A 123 1.58 -6.63 -5.85
C PHE A 123 0.89 -7.92 -5.44
N PHE A 124 0.70 -8.87 -6.37
CA PHE A 124 0.07 -10.16 -6.09
C PHE A 124 1.01 -11.34 -6.29
N ASN A 125 2.28 -11.10 -6.68
CA ASN A 125 3.26 -12.14 -6.94
C ASN A 125 2.75 -13.18 -7.95
N LEU A 126 2.08 -12.72 -9.02
CA LEU A 126 1.43 -13.57 -10.04
C LEU A 126 0.30 -14.47 -9.49
N GLY A 127 -0.23 -14.12 -8.32
CA GLY A 127 -1.29 -14.84 -7.61
C GLY A 127 -2.62 -14.09 -7.58
N MET A 128 -2.84 -13.08 -8.43
CA MET A 128 -4.10 -12.35 -8.47
C MET A 128 -5.26 -13.29 -8.80
N SER A 129 -6.24 -13.34 -7.90
CA SER A 129 -7.41 -14.19 -8.10
C SER A 129 -8.25 -13.72 -9.30
N ALA A 130 -8.98 -14.64 -9.94
CA ALA A 130 -9.86 -14.33 -11.05
C ALA A 130 -10.93 -13.27 -10.66
N SER A 131 -11.47 -13.36 -9.44
CA SER A 131 -12.47 -12.41 -8.93
C SER A 131 -11.88 -11.03 -8.65
N THR A 132 -10.63 -10.94 -8.17
CA THR A 132 -9.91 -9.65 -8.03
C THR A 132 -9.69 -9.02 -9.40
N ARG A 133 -9.22 -9.81 -10.38
CA ARG A 133 -8.97 -9.34 -11.74
C ARG A 133 -10.23 -8.81 -12.41
N GLU A 134 -11.35 -9.50 -12.24
CA GLU A 134 -12.66 -9.06 -12.74
C GLU A 134 -13.09 -7.73 -12.12
N ARG A 135 -12.97 -7.58 -10.78
CA ARG A 135 -13.29 -6.32 -10.08
C ARG A 135 -12.44 -5.16 -10.57
N LEU A 136 -11.13 -5.37 -10.75
CA LEU A 136 -10.23 -4.34 -11.28
C LEU A 136 -10.57 -3.99 -12.73
N THR A 137 -10.93 -4.99 -13.56
CA THR A 137 -11.36 -4.75 -14.95
C THR A 137 -12.60 -3.84 -14.99
N THR A 138 -13.60 -4.15 -14.17
CA THR A 138 -14.82 -3.34 -14.04
C THR A 138 -14.52 -1.92 -13.54
N LEU A 139 -13.66 -1.79 -12.51
CA LEU A 139 -13.22 -0.49 -12.00
C LEU A 139 -12.56 0.37 -13.09
N LEU A 140 -11.62 -0.23 -13.83
CA LEU A 140 -10.88 0.46 -14.90
C LEU A 140 -11.81 0.90 -16.05
N GLY A 141 -12.83 0.11 -16.36
CA GLY A 141 -13.83 0.45 -17.38
C GLY A 141 -14.83 1.52 -16.94
N ALA A 142 -14.96 1.79 -15.64
CA ALA A 142 -15.89 2.77 -15.10
C ALA A 142 -15.31 4.20 -14.98
N ILE A 143 -14.01 4.37 -15.21
CA ILE A 143 -13.30 5.64 -15.05
C ILE A 143 -12.72 6.07 -16.41
N ASP A 144 -13.20 7.19 -16.94
CA ASP A 144 -12.80 7.70 -18.26
C ASP A 144 -11.32 8.14 -18.31
N SER A 145 -10.83 8.75 -17.22
CA SER A 145 -9.45 9.21 -17.11
C SER A 145 -8.51 8.04 -16.87
N LYS A 146 -7.62 7.77 -17.83
CA LYS A 146 -6.64 6.69 -17.70
C LYS A 146 -5.75 6.87 -16.46
N ALA A 147 -5.32 8.09 -16.17
CA ALA A 147 -4.50 8.39 -15.00
C ALA A 147 -5.26 8.11 -13.69
N ASP A 148 -6.52 8.52 -13.61
CA ASP A 148 -7.32 8.30 -12.39
C ASP A 148 -7.74 6.85 -12.23
N SER A 149 -7.96 6.12 -13.34
CA SER A 149 -8.22 4.68 -13.32
C SER A 149 -7.05 3.89 -12.74
N VAL A 150 -5.80 4.28 -13.06
CA VAL A 150 -4.59 3.67 -12.49
C VAL A 150 -4.50 3.97 -10.99
N LYS A 151 -4.71 5.22 -10.57
CA LYS A 151 -4.70 5.58 -9.16
C LYS A 151 -5.77 4.81 -8.38
N ALA A 152 -6.99 4.73 -8.92
CA ALA A 152 -8.08 3.98 -8.30
C ALA A 152 -7.74 2.49 -8.16
N ALA A 153 -7.18 1.87 -9.20
CA ALA A 153 -6.73 0.48 -9.14
C ALA A 153 -5.66 0.28 -8.05
N LEU A 154 -4.70 1.20 -7.94
CA LEU A 154 -3.64 1.13 -6.93
C LEU A 154 -4.15 1.26 -5.49
N ILE A 155 -5.19 2.07 -5.23
CA ILE A 155 -5.80 2.22 -3.90
C ILE A 155 -6.39 0.89 -3.40
N VAL A 156 -6.92 0.07 -4.31
CA VAL A 156 -7.62 -1.18 -3.98
C VAL A 156 -6.78 -2.45 -4.14
N THR A 157 -5.53 -2.32 -4.58
CA THR A 157 -4.52 -3.41 -4.59
C THR A 157 -3.72 -3.48 -3.29
#